data_AF-W3ALI0-F1
#
_entry.id   AF-W3ALI0-F1
#
_cell.length_a   1.000
_cell.length_b   1.000
_cell.length_c   1.000
_cell.angle_alpha   90.00
_cell.angle_beta   90.00
_cell.angle_gamma   90.00
#
_symmetry.space_group_name_H-M   'P 1'
#
loop_
_entity.id
_entity.type
_entity.pdbx_description
1 polymer ?
#
loop_
_entity_poly.entity_id
_entity_poly.type
_entity_poly.pdbx_seq_one_letter_code
_entity_poly.pdbx_strand_id
1 'polypeptide(L)' 'MATERFEKLSEDKKKRILLAAREEFARVPYEEASINQIIKNAGISRGSFYTYFEDKNDLLQYVFSED' A
#
# COMPACT_ATOMS: atom_id res chain seq x y z
N MET A 1 1.02 -6.55 -9.55
CA MET A 1 1.60 -7.29 -8.41
C MET A 1 2.68 -6.41 -7.80
N ALA A 2 2.96 -6.53 -6.49
CA ALA A 2 4.08 -5.82 -5.86
C ALA A 2 5.38 -6.01 -6.65
N THR A 3 6.09 -4.90 -6.89
CA THR A 3 7.35 -4.93 -7.62
C THR A 3 8.48 -5.55 -6.78
N GLU A 4 9.54 -6.01 -7.44
CA GLU A 4 10.78 -6.45 -6.77
C GLU A 4 11.36 -5.38 -5.82
N ARG A 5 11.11 -4.09 -6.09
CA ARG A 5 11.54 -2.99 -5.22
C ARG A 5 10.78 -2.97 -3.91
N PHE A 6 9.51 -3.34 -3.90
CA PHE A 6 8.74 -3.48 -2.67
C PHE A 6 9.29 -4.63 -1.82
N GLU A 7 9.61 -5.77 -2.45
CA GLU A 7 10.14 -6.94 -1.75
C GLU A 7 11.51 -6.72 -1.09
N LYS A 8 12.31 -5.79 -1.62
CA LYS A 8 13.61 -5.41 -1.06
C LYS A 8 13.54 -4.33 0.02
N LEU A 9 12.35 -3.82 0.37
CA LEU A 9 12.20 -2.86 1.46
C LEU A 9 12.51 -3.52 2.81
N SER A 10 12.93 -2.72 3.78
CA SER A 10 13.00 -3.20 5.16
C SER A 10 11.62 -3.63 5.65
N GLU A 11 11.60 -4.66 6.50
CA GLU A 11 10.36 -5.19 7.06
C GLU A 11 9.52 -4.12 7.75
N ASP A 12 10.14 -3.19 8.48
CA ASP A 12 9.43 -2.08 9.11
C ASP A 12 8.75 -1.15 8.09
N LYS A 13 9.38 -0.95 6.93
CA LYS A 13 8.78 -0.12 5.87
C LYS A 13 7.65 -0.86 5.16
N LYS A 14 7.79 -2.16 4.89
CA LYS A 14 6.70 -3.00 4.38
C LYS A 14 5.51 -2.96 5.34
N LYS A 15 5.74 -3.24 6.62
CA LYS A 15 4.71 -3.22 7.67
C LYS A 15 3.95 -1.90 7.74
N ARG A 16 4.64 -0.76 7.71
CA ARG A 16 3.96 0.55 7.73
C ARG A 16 3.08 0.79 6.50
N ILE A 17 3.53 0.38 5.31
CA ILE A 17 2.75 0.52 4.08
C ILE A 17 1.51 -0.38 4.13
N LEU A 18 1.69 -1.65 4.50
CA LEU A 18 0.59 -2.62 4.56
C LEU A 18 -0.41 -2.29 5.65
N LEU A 19 0.04 -1.80 6.81
CA LEU A 19 -0.85 -1.34 7.87
C LEU A 19 -1.70 -0.15 7.40
N ALA A 20 -1.09 0.87 6.81
CA ALA A 20 -1.81 2.02 6.28
C ALA A 20 -2.81 1.64 5.18
N ALA A 21 -2.45 0.67 4.34
CA ALA A 21 -3.33 0.13 3.30
C ALA A 21 -4.54 -0.58 3.92
N ARG A 22 -4.32 -1.51 4.86
CA ARG A 22 -5.37 -2.24 5.58
C ARG A 22 -6.31 -1.28 6.31
N GLU A 23 -5.78 -0.29 7.00
CA GLU A 23 -6.57 0.74 7.68
C GLU A 23 -7.45 1.52 6.69
N GLU A 24 -6.93 1.93 5.54
CA GLU A 24 -7.71 2.67 4.54
C GLU A 24 -8.82 1.79 3.93
N PHE A 25 -8.50 0.55 3.55
CA PHE A 25 -9.46 -0.36 2.94
C PHE A 25 -10.53 -0.84 3.93
N ALA A 26 -10.25 -0.84 5.23
CA ALA A 26 -11.25 -1.10 6.27
C ALA A 26 -12.11 0.13 6.62
N ARG A 27 -11.63 1.34 6.31
CA ARG A 27 -12.26 2.60 6.71
C ARG A 27 -13.37 3.05 5.75
N VAL A 28 -13.24 2.77 4.46
CA VAL A 28 -14.16 3.24 3.40
C VAL A 28 -14.38 2.17 2.33
N PRO A 29 -15.49 2.24 1.55
CA PRO A 29 -15.65 1.41 0.36
C PRO A 29 -14.45 1.52 -0.58
N TYR A 30 -14.16 0.45 -1.32
CA TYR A 30 -12.97 0.37 -2.17
C TYR A 30 -12.88 1.54 -3.16
N GLU A 31 -14.00 1.94 -3.73
CA GLU A 31 -14.15 3.04 -4.69
C GLU A 31 -13.67 4.37 -4.08
N GLU A 32 -13.94 4.57 -2.78
CA GLU A 32 -13.58 5.77 -2.01
C GLU A 32 -12.16 5.70 -1.41
N ALA A 33 -11.55 4.52 -1.34
CA ALA A 33 -10.20 4.35 -0.80
C ALA A 33 -9.17 5.19 -1.56
N SER A 34 -8.33 5.90 -0.81
CA SER A 34 -7.44 6.94 -1.34
C SER A 34 -5.96 6.59 -1.20
N ILE A 35 -5.26 6.51 -2.34
CA ILE A 35 -3.78 6.39 -2.37
C ILE A 35 -3.14 7.54 -1.58
N ASN A 36 -3.68 8.76 -1.66
CA ASN A 36 -3.14 9.90 -0.92
C ASN A 36 -3.21 9.72 0.60
N GLN A 37 -4.28 9.09 1.09
CA GLN A 37 -4.44 8.82 2.52
C GLN A 37 -3.49 7.70 2.96
N ILE A 38 -3.35 6.65 2.14
CA ILE A 38 -2.40 5.55 2.38
C ILE A 38 -0.97 6.07 2.45
N ILE A 39 -0.49 6.83 1.46
CA ILE A 39 0.89 7.30 1.44
C ILE A 39 1.19 8.29 2.59
N LYS A 40 0.20 9.08 3.00
CA LYS A 40 0.30 9.98 4.15
C LYS A 40 0.50 9.19 5.44
N ASN A 41 -0.35 8.19 5.69
CA ASN A 41 -0.29 7.36 6.90
C ASN A 41 0.96 6.45 6.90
N ALA A 42 1.34 5.93 5.73
CA ALA A 42 2.56 5.13 5.56
C ALA A 42 3.86 5.97 5.62
N GLY A 43 3.78 7.30 5.57
CA GLY A 43 4.95 8.18 5.53
C GLY A 43 5.84 7.94 4.32
N ILE A 44 5.25 7.81 3.13
CA ILE A 44 5.98 7.67 1.86
C ILE A 44 5.52 8.70 0.83
N SER A 45 6.34 8.96 -0.19
CA SER A 45 5.95 9.84 -1.29
C SER A 45 5.03 9.12 -2.28
N ARG A 46 4.27 9.88 -3.07
CA ARG A 46 3.47 9.34 -4.18
C ARG A 46 4.32 8.62 -5.22
N GLY A 47 5.52 9.16 -5.53
CA GLY A 47 6.46 8.50 -6.43
C GLY A 47 6.94 7.15 -5.88
N SER A 48 7.15 7.05 -4.56
CA SER A 48 7.49 5.79 -3.91
C SER A 48 6.36 4.76 -4.04
N PHE A 49 5.10 5.17 -3.88
CA PHE A 49 3.95 4.28 -4.11
C PHE A 49 3.99 3.65 -5.50
N TYR A 50 4.12 4.48 -6.55
CA TYR A 50 4.16 4.00 -7.93
C TYR A 50 5.46 3.27 -8.30
N THR A 51 6.48 3.33 -7.44
CA THR A 51 7.66 2.47 -7.55
C THR A 51 7.38 1.06 -7.02
N TYR A 52 6.35 0.88 -6.20
CA TYR A 52 6.04 -0.36 -5.48
C TYR A 52 4.81 -1.08 -6.05
N PHE A 53 3.76 -0.32 -6.39
CA PHE A 53 2.46 -0.80 -6.84
C PHE A 53 1.97 0.05 -8.02
N GLU A 54 1.27 -0.58 -8.96
CA GLU A 54 0.71 0.14 -10.12
C GLU A 54 -0.44 1.07 -9.70
N ASP A 55 -1.32 0.57 -8.85
CA ASP A 55 -2.48 1.30 -8.35
C ASP A 55 -2.95 0.75 -6.98
N LYS A 56 -4.10 1.23 -6.49
CA LYS A 56 -4.68 0.75 -5.23
C LYS A 56 -5.25 -0.67 -5.32
N ASN A 57 -5.62 -1.14 -6.51
CA ASN A 57 -6.11 -2.51 -6.71
C ASN A 57 -4.96 -3.50 -6.53
N ASP A 58 -3.80 -3.17 -7.10
CA ASP A 58 -2.58 -3.97 -6.97
C ASP A 58 -2.15 -4.10 -5.49
N LEU A 59 -2.16 -2.98 -4.77
CA LEU A 59 -1.92 -2.98 -3.33
C LEU A 59 -2.96 -3.80 -2.55
N LEU A 60 -4.25 -3.69 -2.92
CA LEU A 60 -5.33 -4.46 -2.29
C LEU A 60 -5.10 -5.96 -2.47
N GLN A 61 -4.83 -6.41 -3.70
CA GLN A 61 -4.56 -7.81 -4.01
C GLN A 61 -3.38 -8.35 -3.21
N TYR A 62 -2.32 -7.57 -3.08
CA TYR A 62 -1.16 -7.96 -2.27
C TYR A 62 -1.51 -8.10 -0.78
N VAL A 63 -2.27 -7.14 -0.23
CA VAL A 63 -2.71 -7.19 1.18
C VAL A 63 -3.49 -8.47 1.47
N PHE A 64 -4.34 -8.93 0.56
CA PHE A 64 -5.15 -10.14 0.73
C PHE A 64 -4.44 -11.44 0.32
N SER A 65 -3.32 -11.38 -0.41
CA SER A 65 -2.54 -12.58 -0.73
C SER A 65 -1.54 -12.97 0.36
N GLU A 66 -1.20 -12.03 1.24
CA GLU A 66 -0.27 -12.21 2.35
C GLU A 66 -0.97 -12.58 3.69
N ASP A 67 -2.26 -12.93 3.64
CA ASP A 67 -3.07 -13.44 4.76
C ASP A 67 -3.42 -14.92 4.58
#